data_AF-A0A1M3I7R2-F1
#
_entry.id   AF-A0A1M3I7R2-F1
#
_cell.length_a   1.000
_cell.length_b   1.000
_cell.length_c   1.000
_cell.angle_alpha   90.00
_cell.angle_beta   90.00
_cell.angle_gamma   90.00
#
_symmetry.space_group_name_H-M   'P 1'
#
loop_
_entity.id
_entity.type
_entity.pdbx_description
1 polymer ?
#
loop_
_entity_poly.entity_id
_entity_poly.type
_entity_poly.pdbx_seq_one_letter_code
_entity_poly.pdbx_strand_id
1 'polypeptide(L)'
;MRRTRNILIACAATLALGGLAHAQSGGSSPPEGLAEGQGAGFAKGHYAALDSLPDWGGVWFLNRGGPSTQPKLKGDYQSNWDAWKADVAANNGVEKRNRSNCSPPGMPRIMQLAQYPYEFIFSPGRVTINQEAWMQTRTIWTDGRTHPPLEELDPTYMGHSIGHWEGDTLVVDTIGILDMLPFSNGALHSDKFHVTERIHLNPDNPDVLVNEMVMEDPEALAEPFKATATYRRDRYGVLYEFQCSENNRNPISPDGETVFE
;
A
#
# COMPACT_ATOMS: atom_id res chain seq x y z
N MET A 1 -37.06 42.45 -63.75
CA MET A 1 -35.89 41.62 -64.13
C MET A 1 -35.33 40.96 -62.88
N ARG A 2 -34.92 39.68 -63.02
CA ARG A 2 -34.52 38.74 -61.96
C ARG A 2 -33.33 39.23 -61.10
N ARG A 3 -33.34 38.91 -59.80
CA ARG A 3 -32.45 37.94 -59.11
C ARG A 3 -32.54 38.12 -57.57
N THR A 4 -33.25 37.24 -56.87
CA THR A 4 -32.79 36.09 -56.03
C THR A 4 -32.03 36.43 -54.73
N ARG A 5 -32.68 36.04 -53.59
CA ARG A 5 -32.21 35.25 -52.42
C ARG A 5 -30.97 35.74 -51.63
N ASN A 6 -30.89 35.70 -50.30
CA ASN A 6 -31.42 34.76 -49.30
C ASN A 6 -31.38 35.36 -47.88
N ILE A 7 -32.19 34.74 -47.01
CA ILE A 7 -32.43 34.96 -45.58
C ILE A 7 -31.22 34.52 -44.71
N LEU A 8 -30.97 35.21 -43.60
CA LEU A 8 -30.39 34.63 -42.39
C LEU A 8 -30.82 35.41 -41.14
N ILE A 9 -31.65 34.76 -40.32
CA ILE A 9 -32.05 35.18 -38.97
C ILE A 9 -30.96 34.67 -38.03
N ALA A 10 -30.30 35.57 -37.30
CA ALA A 10 -29.39 35.21 -36.21
C ALA A 10 -30.13 35.37 -34.88
N CYS A 11 -30.54 34.24 -34.27
CA CYS A 11 -31.01 34.18 -32.90
C CYS A 11 -29.82 34.00 -31.95
N ALA A 12 -29.81 34.82 -30.90
CA ALA A 12 -28.88 34.74 -29.77
C ALA A 12 -29.03 33.41 -29.01
N ALA A 13 -27.92 32.79 -28.65
CA ALA A 13 -27.88 31.70 -27.67
C ALA A 13 -26.95 32.12 -26.52
N THR A 14 -27.58 32.34 -25.38
CA THR A 14 -27.01 32.63 -24.06
C THR A 14 -26.12 31.48 -23.57
N LEU A 15 -25.00 31.84 -22.94
CA LEU A 15 -24.11 30.93 -22.21
C LEU A 15 -24.87 30.13 -21.14
N ALA A 16 -24.72 28.81 -21.14
CA ALA A 16 -24.97 27.97 -19.97
C ALA A 16 -23.63 27.37 -19.51
N LEU A 17 -23.09 27.90 -18.42
CA LEU A 17 -22.01 27.31 -17.64
C LEU A 17 -22.50 25.99 -17.03
N GLY A 18 -22.17 24.86 -17.66
CA GLY A 18 -22.39 23.53 -17.10
C GLY A 18 -21.32 23.20 -16.07
N GLY A 19 -21.52 23.59 -14.81
CA GLY A 19 -20.79 23.02 -13.70
C GLY A 19 -21.34 21.61 -13.42
N LEU A 20 -20.56 20.58 -13.72
CA LEU A 20 -20.81 19.23 -13.19
C LEU A 20 -20.40 19.19 -11.72
N ALA A 21 -21.26 19.75 -10.86
CA ALA A 21 -21.29 19.36 -9.46
C ALA A 21 -21.85 17.93 -9.41
N HIS A 22 -20.97 16.93 -9.34
CA HIS A 22 -21.40 15.58 -8.99
C HIS A 22 -21.87 15.61 -7.54
N ALA A 23 -23.17 15.45 -7.36
CA ALA A 23 -23.82 15.35 -6.06
C ALA A 23 -23.29 14.12 -5.31
N GLN A 24 -22.51 14.35 -4.25
CA GLN A 24 -22.20 13.33 -3.23
C GLN A 24 -23.39 13.14 -2.28
N SER A 25 -24.54 12.73 -2.81
CA SER A 25 -25.76 12.58 -1.99
C SER A 25 -26.49 11.25 -2.17
N GLY A 26 -25.81 10.22 -2.67
CA GLY A 26 -26.27 8.83 -2.60
C GLY A 26 -25.36 8.03 -1.66
N GLY A 27 -25.93 7.14 -0.84
CA GLY A 27 -25.13 6.13 -0.13
C GLY A 27 -24.42 5.21 -1.13
N SER A 28 -23.22 4.76 -0.79
CA SER A 28 -22.50 3.74 -1.57
C SER A 28 -23.21 2.39 -1.47
N SER A 29 -23.32 1.67 -2.57
CA SER A 29 -23.75 0.27 -2.56
C SER A 29 -22.80 -0.59 -1.72
N PRO A 30 -23.27 -1.72 -1.15
CA PRO A 30 -22.39 -2.70 -0.52
C PRO A 30 -21.30 -3.17 -1.50
N PRO A 31 -20.05 -3.39 -1.03
CA PRO A 31 -19.02 -4.05 -1.83
C PRO A 31 -19.47 -5.43 -2.32
N GLU A 32 -18.88 -5.89 -3.42
CA GLU A 32 -19.09 -7.25 -3.89
C GLU A 32 -18.76 -8.28 -2.79
N GLY A 33 -19.63 -9.28 -2.64
CA GLY A 33 -19.55 -10.28 -1.57
C GLY A 33 -20.27 -9.92 -0.27
N LEU A 34 -20.78 -8.68 -0.12
CA LEU A 34 -21.48 -8.24 1.09
C LEU A 34 -22.95 -7.88 0.85
N ALA A 35 -23.81 -8.24 1.80
CA ALA A 35 -25.19 -7.77 1.82
C ALA A 35 -25.32 -6.36 2.44
N GLU A 36 -26.43 -5.68 2.17
CA GLU A 36 -26.74 -4.40 2.82
C GLU A 36 -26.82 -4.57 4.34
N GLY A 37 -26.26 -3.62 5.09
CA GLY A 37 -26.22 -3.70 6.55
C GLY A 37 -25.12 -4.59 7.13
N GLN A 38 -24.24 -5.15 6.29
CA GLN A 38 -23.14 -6.04 6.71
C GLN A 38 -21.75 -5.45 6.44
N GLY A 39 -20.76 -6.02 7.12
CA GLY A 39 -19.35 -5.72 6.93
C GLY A 39 -18.78 -4.68 7.90
N ALA A 40 -17.57 -4.21 7.59
CA ALA A 40 -16.78 -3.36 8.50
C ALA A 40 -17.43 -2.01 8.87
N GLY A 41 -18.36 -1.52 8.05
CA GLY A 41 -19.14 -0.31 8.34
C GLY A 41 -20.18 -0.48 9.46
N PHE A 42 -20.52 -1.72 9.80
CA PHE A 42 -21.59 -2.07 10.76
C PHE A 42 -21.01 -2.72 12.03
N ALA A 43 -19.91 -2.20 12.57
CA ALA A 43 -19.16 -2.82 13.67
C ALA A 43 -19.91 -2.90 15.03
N LYS A 44 -20.96 -2.09 15.24
CA LYS A 44 -21.67 -2.03 16.53
C LYS A 44 -22.27 -3.39 16.87
N GLY A 45 -21.95 -3.93 18.05
CA GLY A 45 -22.42 -5.23 18.52
C GLY A 45 -21.54 -6.41 18.10
N HIS A 46 -20.49 -6.20 17.31
CA HIS A 46 -19.60 -7.26 16.80
C HIS A 46 -18.21 -7.28 17.41
N TYR A 47 -17.89 -6.34 18.32
CA TYR A 47 -16.55 -6.23 18.94
C TYR A 47 -16.16 -7.44 19.79
N ALA A 48 -17.11 -8.14 20.41
CA ALA A 48 -16.81 -9.34 21.21
C ALA A 48 -16.20 -10.49 20.38
N ALA A 49 -16.37 -10.48 19.05
CA ALA A 49 -15.72 -11.45 18.17
C ALA A 49 -14.20 -11.24 18.08
N LEU A 50 -13.69 -10.07 18.47
CA LEU A 50 -12.25 -9.82 18.49
C LEU A 50 -11.55 -10.54 19.65
N ASP A 51 -12.28 -10.92 20.70
CA ASP A 51 -11.70 -11.60 21.89
C ASP A 51 -11.17 -13.00 21.57
N SER A 52 -11.58 -13.59 20.44
CA SER A 52 -11.07 -14.87 19.94
C SER A 52 -9.83 -14.74 19.05
N LEU A 53 -9.40 -13.53 18.73
CA LEU A 53 -8.23 -13.29 17.86
C LEU A 53 -6.95 -13.19 18.70
N PRO A 54 -5.78 -13.48 18.11
CA PRO A 54 -4.51 -13.31 18.81
C PRO A 54 -4.27 -11.85 19.21
N ASP A 55 -3.73 -11.66 20.42
CA ASP A 55 -3.41 -10.32 20.94
C ASP A 55 -2.16 -9.75 20.26
N TRP A 56 -2.38 -8.90 19.25
CA TRP A 56 -1.34 -8.15 18.55
C TRP A 56 -1.14 -6.74 19.11
N GLY A 57 -1.76 -6.43 20.25
CA GLY A 57 -1.68 -5.11 20.87
C GLY A 57 -0.25 -4.71 21.22
N GLY A 58 0.02 -3.42 21.03
CA GLY A 58 1.34 -2.80 21.16
C GLY A 58 1.84 -2.24 19.84
N VAL A 59 3.04 -1.68 19.89
CA VAL A 59 3.74 -1.11 18.76
C VAL A 59 4.84 -2.06 18.31
N TRP A 60 4.98 -2.24 17.00
CA TRP A 60 5.86 -3.24 16.40
C TRP A 60 7.00 -2.58 15.64
N PHE A 61 8.23 -2.91 16.00
CA PHE A 61 9.44 -2.42 15.31
C PHE A 61 10.03 -3.54 14.50
N LEU A 62 10.48 -3.26 13.27
CA LEU A 62 11.18 -4.26 12.48
C LEU A 62 12.43 -4.76 13.24
N ASN A 63 12.54 -6.07 13.41
CA ASN A 63 13.71 -6.74 13.94
C ASN A 63 14.63 -7.19 12.78
N ARG A 64 14.03 -7.84 11.79
CA ARG A 64 14.69 -8.24 10.54
C ARG A 64 13.67 -8.15 9.42
N GLY A 65 13.99 -7.44 8.35
CA GLY A 65 13.17 -7.37 7.14
C GLY A 65 14.02 -7.49 5.89
N GLY A 66 13.37 -7.72 4.77
CA GLY A 66 14.04 -7.86 3.48
C GLY A 66 14.05 -9.29 2.95
N PRO A 67 14.08 -9.45 1.63
CA PRO A 67 14.24 -10.75 0.99
C PRO A 67 15.66 -11.30 1.24
N SER A 68 15.78 -12.63 1.34
CA SER A 68 17.10 -13.30 1.44
C SER A 68 17.80 -13.45 0.10
N THR A 69 17.10 -13.17 -1.01
CA THR A 69 17.60 -13.29 -2.38
C THR A 69 17.20 -12.06 -3.20
N GLN A 70 17.80 -11.91 -4.37
CA GLN A 70 17.36 -10.93 -5.36
C GLN A 70 16.19 -11.48 -6.18
N PRO A 71 15.27 -10.61 -6.67
CA PRO A 71 14.20 -11.05 -7.55
C PRO A 71 14.76 -11.48 -8.91
N LYS A 72 14.10 -12.46 -9.54
CA LYS A 72 14.38 -12.84 -10.93
C LYS A 72 13.41 -12.13 -11.84
N LEU A 73 13.84 -11.03 -12.44
CA LEU A 73 13.03 -10.26 -13.38
C LEU A 73 13.15 -10.84 -14.80
N LYS A 74 12.23 -10.46 -15.69
CA LYS A 74 12.26 -10.83 -17.12
C LYS A 74 11.91 -9.66 -18.02
N GLY A 75 12.21 -9.81 -19.32
CA GLY A 75 11.88 -8.82 -20.33
C GLY A 75 12.42 -7.43 -20.03
N ASP A 76 11.59 -6.41 -20.24
CA ASP A 76 11.95 -5.00 -20.04
C ASP A 76 12.24 -4.68 -18.57
N TYR A 77 11.59 -5.37 -17.61
CA TYR A 77 11.84 -5.17 -16.18
C TYR A 77 13.27 -5.57 -15.79
N GLN A 78 13.79 -6.66 -16.35
CA GLN A 78 15.20 -7.06 -16.14
C GLN A 78 16.16 -6.01 -16.74
N SER A 79 15.89 -5.56 -17.97
CA SER A 79 16.72 -4.56 -18.65
C SER A 79 16.74 -3.22 -17.90
N ASN A 80 15.58 -2.77 -17.42
CA ASN A 80 15.44 -1.55 -16.63
C ASN A 80 16.16 -1.65 -15.29
N TRP A 81 16.10 -2.82 -14.64
CA TRP A 81 16.80 -3.05 -13.37
C TRP A 81 18.32 -3.11 -13.54
N ASP A 82 18.81 -3.68 -14.65
CA ASP A 82 20.24 -3.66 -14.99
C ASP A 82 20.73 -2.24 -15.29
N ALA A 83 19.94 -1.44 -16.01
CA ALA A 83 20.23 -0.02 -16.23
C ALA A 83 20.24 0.78 -14.91
N TRP A 84 19.29 0.53 -14.02
CA TRP A 84 19.26 1.14 -12.69
C TRP A 84 20.51 0.78 -11.86
N LYS A 85 20.91 -0.49 -11.82
CA LYS A 85 22.14 -0.91 -11.12
C LYS A 85 23.38 -0.23 -11.68
N ALA A 86 23.46 -0.10 -13.01
CA ALA A 86 24.57 0.59 -13.67
C ALA A 86 24.60 2.09 -13.33
N ASP A 87 23.45 2.76 -13.27
CA ASP A 87 23.35 4.17 -12.87
C ASP A 87 23.76 4.36 -11.41
N VAL A 88 23.28 3.51 -10.51
CA VAL A 88 23.66 3.54 -9.08
C VAL A 88 25.16 3.33 -8.93
N ALA A 89 25.75 2.37 -9.63
CA ALA A 89 27.19 2.13 -9.61
C ALA A 89 27.98 3.33 -10.17
N ALA A 90 27.51 3.95 -11.26
CA ALA A 90 28.12 5.14 -11.84
C ALA A 90 27.98 6.38 -10.93
N ASN A 91 26.99 6.38 -10.03
CA ASN A 91 26.72 7.44 -9.06
C ASN A 91 27.26 7.11 -7.66
N ASN A 92 28.37 6.38 -7.56
CA ASN A 92 29.04 6.01 -6.30
C ASN A 92 28.13 5.30 -5.28
N GLY A 93 27.18 4.49 -5.77
CA GLY A 93 26.22 3.77 -4.92
C GLY A 93 25.02 4.62 -4.50
N VAL A 94 24.94 5.89 -4.89
CA VAL A 94 23.82 6.76 -4.55
C VAL A 94 22.66 6.54 -5.52
N GLU A 95 21.52 6.13 -5.00
CA GLU A 95 20.28 6.04 -5.76
C GLU A 95 19.75 7.44 -6.09
N LYS A 96 19.58 7.74 -7.39
CA LYS A 96 18.89 8.96 -7.82
C LYS A 96 17.40 8.82 -7.55
N ARG A 97 16.93 9.35 -6.43
CA ARG A 97 15.51 9.38 -6.09
C ARG A 97 14.84 10.58 -6.76
N ASN A 98 13.86 10.35 -7.63
CA ASN A 98 13.04 11.43 -8.18
C ASN A 98 11.92 11.90 -7.20
N ARG A 99 11.82 11.30 -6.00
CA ARG A 99 10.75 11.53 -5.02
C ARG A 99 11.24 11.98 -3.64
N SER A 100 12.08 13.01 -3.58
CA SER A 100 12.46 13.67 -2.32
C SER A 100 11.33 14.50 -1.69
N ASN A 101 10.06 14.16 -1.94
CA ASN A 101 8.87 14.94 -1.55
C ASN A 101 7.90 14.12 -0.71
N CYS A 102 8.37 13.52 0.40
CA CYS A 102 7.49 12.82 1.34
C CYS A 102 6.62 11.71 0.71
N SER A 103 7.10 11.03 -0.34
CA SER A 103 6.35 9.90 -0.93
C SER A 103 6.68 8.60 -0.19
N PRO A 104 5.68 7.86 0.31
CA PRO A 104 5.94 6.58 0.96
C PRO A 104 6.42 5.53 -0.04
N PRO A 105 7.16 4.50 0.40
CA PRO A 105 7.67 3.46 -0.49
C PRO A 105 6.58 2.50 -0.98
N GLY A 106 5.40 2.51 -0.34
CA GLY A 106 4.27 1.64 -0.64
C GLY A 106 4.50 0.16 -0.36
N MET A 107 3.50 -0.67 -0.61
CA MET A 107 3.58 -2.12 -0.45
C MET A 107 4.52 -2.75 -1.50
N PRO A 108 5.28 -3.80 -1.13
CA PRO A 108 5.42 -4.39 0.20
C PRO A 108 6.56 -3.75 1.02
N ARG A 109 7.28 -2.78 0.45
CA ARG A 109 8.46 -2.17 1.11
C ARG A 109 8.11 -1.40 2.37
N ILE A 110 6.92 -0.82 2.45
CA ILE A 110 6.48 -0.07 3.63
C ILE A 110 6.38 -0.97 4.86
N MET A 111 6.15 -2.28 4.70
CA MET A 111 6.17 -3.27 5.79
C MET A 111 7.59 -3.73 6.16
N GLN A 112 8.63 -3.18 5.54
CA GLN A 112 10.03 -3.61 5.71
C GLN A 112 10.94 -2.45 6.12
N LEU A 113 10.37 -1.37 6.68
CA LEU A 113 11.14 -0.21 7.13
C LEU A 113 11.60 -0.39 8.57
N ALA A 114 12.91 -0.33 8.79
CA ALA A 114 13.54 -0.48 10.10
C ALA A 114 13.31 0.71 11.04
N GLN A 115 13.05 1.88 10.45
CA GLN A 115 13.14 3.17 11.14
C GLN A 115 11.84 3.57 11.83
N TYR A 116 10.74 2.95 11.46
CA TYR A 116 9.40 3.40 11.79
C TYR A 116 8.54 2.22 12.22
N PRO A 117 7.89 2.30 13.39
CA PRO A 117 7.06 1.24 13.88
C PRO A 117 5.67 1.17 13.22
N TYR A 118 4.97 0.08 13.52
CA TYR A 118 3.62 -0.25 13.06
C TYR A 118 2.70 -0.51 14.25
N GLU A 119 1.45 -0.08 14.14
CA GLU A 119 0.39 -0.43 15.09
C GLU A 119 -0.73 -1.14 14.35
N PHE A 120 -1.13 -2.32 14.84
CA PHE A 120 -2.24 -3.08 14.28
C PHE A 120 -3.49 -2.85 15.12
N ILE A 121 -4.51 -2.23 14.51
CA ILE A 121 -5.76 -1.86 15.16
C ILE A 121 -6.87 -2.76 14.62
N PHE A 122 -7.51 -3.49 15.52
CA PHE A 122 -8.51 -4.48 15.17
C PHE A 122 -9.91 -3.87 15.32
N SER A 123 -10.74 -4.09 14.31
CA SER A 123 -12.16 -3.73 14.32
C SER A 123 -12.96 -4.84 13.64
N PRO A 124 -14.25 -5.02 13.97
CA PRO A 124 -15.06 -6.03 13.30
C PRO A 124 -15.02 -5.85 11.77
N GLY A 125 -14.60 -6.89 11.05
CA GLY A 125 -14.52 -6.87 9.59
C GLY A 125 -13.33 -6.09 8.99
N ARG A 126 -12.39 -5.59 9.81
CA ARG A 126 -11.22 -4.87 9.32
C ARG A 126 -10.04 -4.86 10.29
N VAL A 127 -8.84 -5.10 9.78
CA VAL A 127 -7.57 -4.77 10.45
C VAL A 127 -6.99 -3.51 9.81
N THR A 128 -6.60 -2.55 10.63
CA THR A 128 -5.96 -1.31 10.20
C THR A 128 -4.52 -1.30 10.67
N ILE A 129 -3.58 -1.10 9.75
CA ILE A 129 -2.16 -0.92 10.10
C ILE A 129 -1.87 0.57 10.02
N ASN A 130 -1.59 1.18 11.16
CA ASN A 130 -1.12 2.55 11.25
C ASN A 130 0.42 2.53 11.20
N GLN A 131 0.99 3.24 10.24
CA GLN A 131 2.43 3.30 10.02
C GLN A 131 2.94 4.67 10.44
N GLU A 132 3.96 4.70 11.31
CA GLU A 132 4.45 5.98 11.85
C GLU A 132 4.88 6.93 10.73
N ALA A 133 5.61 6.45 9.72
CA ALA A 133 6.07 7.31 8.64
C ALA A 133 4.98 7.65 7.62
N TRP A 134 5.11 8.84 7.05
CA TRP A 134 4.17 9.45 6.09
C TRP A 134 2.70 9.42 6.52
N MET A 135 2.44 9.18 7.81
CA MET A 135 1.11 8.96 8.39
C MET A 135 0.26 8.00 7.54
N GLN A 136 0.89 6.95 6.99
CA GLN A 136 0.20 6.02 6.12
C GLN A 136 -0.68 5.08 6.93
N THR A 137 -1.87 4.82 6.42
CA THR A 137 -2.76 3.81 6.96
C THR A 137 -3.05 2.79 5.88
N ARG A 138 -2.80 1.52 6.20
CA ARG A 138 -3.26 0.40 5.38
C ARG A 138 -4.52 -0.20 6.00
N THR A 139 -5.51 -0.45 5.15
CA THR A 139 -6.74 -1.13 5.55
C THR A 139 -6.75 -2.52 4.93
N ILE A 140 -6.93 -3.54 5.76
CA ILE A 140 -7.15 -4.94 5.36
C ILE A 140 -8.59 -5.29 5.69
N TRP A 141 -9.41 -5.51 4.67
CA TRP A 141 -10.81 -5.88 4.86
C TRP A 141 -10.95 -7.36 5.19
N THR A 142 -11.51 -7.67 6.35
CA THR A 142 -11.71 -9.05 6.83
C THR A 142 -13.18 -9.42 6.97
N ASP A 143 -14.05 -8.71 6.24
CA ASP A 143 -15.50 -8.92 6.27
C ASP A 143 -16.01 -9.89 5.20
N GLY A 144 -15.12 -10.46 4.39
CA GLY A 144 -15.46 -11.45 3.36
C GLY A 144 -15.79 -10.85 1.99
N ARG A 145 -15.57 -9.53 1.80
CA ARG A 145 -15.63 -8.91 0.46
C ARG A 145 -14.54 -9.45 -0.46
N THR A 146 -14.79 -9.37 -1.76
CA THR A 146 -13.79 -9.64 -2.80
C THR A 146 -13.05 -8.36 -3.21
N HIS A 147 -11.95 -8.51 -3.95
CA HIS A 147 -11.35 -7.37 -4.65
C HIS A 147 -12.32 -6.84 -5.70
N PRO A 148 -12.43 -5.51 -5.86
CA PRO A 148 -12.98 -4.92 -7.07
C PRO A 148 -12.17 -5.36 -8.31
N PRO A 149 -12.76 -5.33 -9.51
CA PRO A 149 -12.01 -5.52 -10.75
C PRO A 149 -10.80 -4.58 -10.81
N LEU A 150 -9.66 -5.07 -11.29
CA LEU A 150 -8.40 -4.31 -11.28
C LEU A 150 -8.52 -3.01 -12.10
N GLU A 151 -9.28 -3.04 -13.19
CA GLU A 151 -9.57 -1.89 -14.05
C GLU A 151 -10.43 -0.81 -13.38
N GLU A 152 -11.10 -1.12 -12.27
CA GLU A 152 -11.89 -0.17 -11.46
C GLU A 152 -11.09 0.37 -10.26
N LEU A 153 -9.90 -0.17 -9.99
CA LEU A 153 -9.04 0.28 -8.90
C LEU A 153 -8.10 1.40 -9.38
N ASP A 154 -8.17 2.55 -8.72
CA ASP A 154 -7.10 3.54 -8.79
C ASP A 154 -5.87 3.01 -8.01
N PRO A 155 -4.69 2.84 -8.65
CA PRO A 155 -3.53 2.31 -7.95
C PRO A 155 -3.07 3.24 -6.82
N THR A 156 -2.77 2.67 -5.66
CA THR A 156 -2.33 3.44 -4.48
C THR A 156 -1.02 2.89 -3.91
N TYR A 157 -0.42 3.63 -2.98
CA TYR A 157 0.79 3.17 -2.28
C TYR A 157 0.52 1.92 -1.44
N MET A 158 -0.66 1.77 -0.83
CA MET A 158 -0.99 0.62 0.02
C MET A 158 -1.67 -0.52 -0.76
N GLY A 159 -2.18 -0.25 -1.95
CA GLY A 159 -3.06 -1.16 -2.69
C GLY A 159 -4.43 -1.33 -2.01
N HIS A 160 -5.23 -2.23 -2.56
CA HIS A 160 -6.44 -2.75 -1.94
C HIS A 160 -6.11 -4.09 -1.29
N SER A 161 -6.37 -4.24 0.01
CA SER A 161 -6.10 -5.50 0.74
C SER A 161 -7.38 -6.13 1.27
N ILE A 162 -7.57 -7.43 1.02
CA ILE A 162 -8.54 -8.27 1.70
C ILE A 162 -7.79 -9.30 2.55
N GLY A 163 -8.44 -9.82 3.59
CA GLY A 163 -7.84 -10.89 4.39
C GLY A 163 -8.84 -11.74 5.13
N HIS A 164 -8.35 -12.87 5.62
CA HIS A 164 -9.11 -13.82 6.42
C HIS A 164 -8.21 -14.47 7.46
N TRP A 165 -8.83 -15.01 8.52
CA TRP A 165 -8.11 -15.71 9.59
C TRP A 165 -8.06 -17.22 9.32
N GLU A 166 -6.86 -17.78 9.34
CA GLU A 166 -6.58 -19.21 9.35
C GLU A 166 -6.00 -19.58 10.73
N GLY A 167 -6.87 -19.93 11.67
CA GLY A 167 -6.48 -20.00 13.08
C GLY A 167 -5.99 -18.63 13.56
N ASP A 168 -4.75 -18.57 14.07
CA ASP A 168 -4.12 -17.34 14.56
C ASP A 168 -3.31 -16.59 13.48
N THR A 169 -3.42 -17.01 12.22
CA THR A 169 -2.73 -16.37 11.08
C THR A 169 -3.69 -15.51 10.29
N LEU A 170 -3.38 -14.22 10.12
CA LEU A 170 -4.05 -13.36 9.15
C LEU A 170 -3.42 -13.58 7.78
N VAL A 171 -4.19 -14.12 6.84
CA VAL A 171 -3.79 -14.21 5.44
C VAL A 171 -4.33 -12.99 4.71
N VAL A 172 -3.48 -12.32 3.93
CA VAL A 172 -3.81 -11.07 3.25
C VAL A 172 -3.48 -11.19 1.77
N ASP A 173 -4.39 -10.75 0.91
CA ASP A 173 -4.21 -10.63 -0.54
C ASP A 173 -4.26 -9.13 -0.89
N THR A 174 -3.28 -8.64 -1.66
CA THR A 174 -3.16 -7.23 -2.01
C THR A 174 -2.84 -7.02 -3.47
N ILE A 175 -3.66 -6.19 -4.13
CA ILE A 175 -3.53 -5.79 -5.55
C ILE A 175 -3.66 -4.27 -5.69
N GLY A 176 -3.53 -3.73 -6.91
CA GLY A 176 -3.74 -2.30 -7.18
C GLY A 176 -2.66 -1.42 -6.53
N ILE A 177 -1.44 -1.96 -6.42
CA ILE A 177 -0.27 -1.22 -5.94
C ILE A 177 0.26 -0.38 -7.09
N LEU A 178 0.62 0.87 -6.80
CA LEU A 178 1.15 1.82 -7.77
C LEU A 178 2.47 1.28 -8.42
N ASP A 179 2.42 1.00 -9.73
CA ASP A 179 3.46 0.34 -10.55
C ASP A 179 4.84 1.05 -10.61
N MET A 180 4.83 2.37 -10.43
CA MET A 180 6.03 3.19 -10.36
C MET A 180 6.78 3.06 -9.01
N LEU A 181 6.31 2.21 -8.10
CA LEU A 181 6.96 1.91 -6.83
C LEU A 181 7.81 0.65 -6.94
N PRO A 182 9.06 0.69 -6.48
CA PRO A 182 9.89 -0.51 -6.44
C PRO A 182 9.43 -1.45 -5.32
N PHE A 183 9.25 -2.74 -5.62
CA PHE A 183 8.95 -3.75 -4.59
C PHE A 183 10.21 -4.29 -3.90
N SER A 184 11.37 -4.15 -4.55
CA SER A 184 12.72 -4.41 -4.04
C SER A 184 13.68 -3.36 -4.60
N ASN A 185 14.95 -3.32 -4.17
CA ASN A 185 15.91 -2.29 -4.59
C ASN A 185 15.98 -2.16 -6.12
N GLY A 186 15.42 -1.07 -6.66
CA GLY A 186 15.34 -0.78 -8.10
C GLY A 186 14.40 -1.66 -8.92
N ALA A 187 13.83 -2.73 -8.35
CA ALA A 187 12.99 -3.67 -9.07
C ALA A 187 11.53 -3.16 -9.13
N LEU A 188 11.06 -2.84 -10.33
CA LEU A 188 9.69 -2.40 -10.59
C LEU A 188 8.78 -3.57 -10.98
N HIS A 189 7.47 -3.33 -10.93
CA HIS A 189 6.44 -4.30 -11.23
C HIS A 189 5.38 -3.72 -12.18
N SER A 190 4.52 -4.59 -12.72
CA SER A 190 3.37 -4.22 -13.55
C SER A 190 2.15 -3.88 -12.70
N ASP A 191 1.06 -3.52 -13.37
CA ASP A 191 -0.27 -3.38 -12.76
C ASP A 191 -0.85 -4.73 -12.26
N LYS A 192 -0.34 -5.86 -12.75
CA LYS A 192 -0.71 -7.22 -12.32
C LYS A 192 0.07 -7.72 -11.10
N PHE A 193 0.80 -6.82 -10.44
CA PHE A 193 1.54 -7.15 -9.23
C PHE A 193 0.59 -7.48 -8.08
N HIS A 194 0.84 -8.62 -7.46
CA HIS A 194 0.05 -9.17 -6.36
C HIS A 194 0.96 -9.58 -5.22
N VAL A 195 0.56 -9.26 -3.99
CA VAL A 195 1.26 -9.65 -2.76
C VAL A 195 0.33 -10.45 -1.86
N THR A 196 0.67 -11.71 -1.62
CA THR A 196 0.08 -12.52 -0.54
C THR A 196 0.94 -12.43 0.71
N GLU A 197 0.31 -12.21 1.86
CA GLU A 197 0.97 -12.18 3.15
C GLU A 197 0.36 -13.22 4.09
N ARG A 198 1.20 -13.79 4.96
CA ARG A 198 0.78 -14.55 6.15
C ARG A 198 1.38 -13.88 7.37
N ILE A 199 0.53 -13.26 8.17
CA ILE A 199 0.93 -12.49 9.35
C ILE A 199 0.47 -13.22 10.61
N HIS A 200 1.41 -13.54 11.50
CA HIS A 200 1.12 -14.28 12.73
C HIS A 200 2.13 -13.99 13.84
N LEU A 201 1.78 -14.29 15.09
CA LEU A 201 2.75 -14.30 16.19
C LEU A 201 3.64 -15.54 16.08
N ASN A 202 4.91 -15.40 16.45
CA ASN A 202 5.78 -16.56 16.60
C ASN A 202 5.25 -17.44 17.75
N PRO A 203 4.98 -18.75 17.51
CA PRO A 203 4.45 -19.66 18.53
C PRO A 203 5.34 -19.81 19.77
N ASP A 204 6.65 -19.68 19.61
CA ASP A 204 7.64 -19.82 20.70
C ASP A 204 7.90 -18.49 21.42
N ASN A 205 7.56 -17.37 20.79
CA ASN A 205 7.75 -16.04 21.35
C ASN A 205 6.68 -15.05 20.87
N PRO A 206 5.60 -14.81 21.65
CA PRO A 206 4.52 -13.91 21.24
C PRO A 206 4.95 -12.43 21.15
N ASP A 207 6.13 -12.04 21.62
CA ASP A 207 6.69 -10.70 21.40
C ASP A 207 7.38 -10.55 20.03
N VAL A 208 7.27 -11.56 19.17
CA VAL A 208 7.71 -11.54 17.78
C VAL A 208 6.52 -11.75 16.85
N LEU A 209 6.26 -10.76 15.98
CA LEU A 209 5.33 -10.88 14.86
C LEU A 209 6.11 -11.28 13.61
N VAL A 210 5.56 -12.16 12.78
CA VAL A 210 6.13 -12.62 11.53
C VAL A 210 5.17 -12.26 10.40
N ASN A 211 5.69 -11.68 9.32
CA ASN A 211 4.98 -11.44 8.07
C ASN A 211 5.76 -12.13 6.95
N GLU A 212 5.20 -13.21 6.42
CA GLU A 212 5.71 -13.92 5.24
C GLU A 212 5.02 -13.41 3.98
N MET A 213 5.78 -12.84 3.06
CA MET A 213 5.28 -12.22 1.84
C MET A 213 5.68 -13.05 0.62
N VAL A 214 4.71 -13.29 -0.27
CA VAL A 214 4.91 -13.85 -1.61
C VAL A 214 4.44 -12.80 -2.61
N MET A 215 5.36 -12.39 -3.48
CA MET A 215 5.15 -11.39 -4.51
C MET A 215 5.11 -12.08 -5.87
N GLU A 216 4.06 -11.82 -6.63
CA GLU A 216 3.82 -12.42 -7.94
C GLU A 216 3.53 -11.36 -8.97
N ASP A 217 4.10 -11.54 -10.17
CA ASP A 217 3.87 -10.67 -11.30
C ASP A 217 4.10 -11.47 -12.60
N PRO A 218 3.04 -11.78 -13.36
CA PRO A 218 3.19 -12.55 -14.58
C PRO A 218 3.96 -11.80 -15.69
N GLU A 219 4.13 -10.48 -15.60
CA GLU A 219 4.85 -9.67 -16.58
C GLU A 219 6.28 -9.38 -16.15
N ALA A 220 6.50 -9.02 -14.88
CA ALA A 220 7.80 -8.61 -14.37
C ALA A 220 8.65 -9.76 -13.81
N LEU A 221 8.03 -10.76 -13.17
CA LEU A 221 8.74 -11.81 -12.43
C LEU A 221 8.81 -13.12 -13.23
N ALA A 222 9.99 -13.75 -13.21
CA ALA A 222 10.20 -15.09 -13.78
C ALA A 222 9.69 -16.21 -12.86
N GLU A 223 9.66 -15.96 -11.55
CA GLU A 223 9.13 -16.85 -10.51
C GLU A 223 8.65 -16.01 -9.31
N PRO A 224 7.76 -16.54 -8.45
CA PRO A 224 7.34 -15.83 -7.25
C PRO A 224 8.54 -15.42 -6.38
N PHE A 225 8.53 -14.18 -5.93
CA PHE A 225 9.58 -13.63 -5.08
C PHE A 225 9.12 -13.62 -3.62
N LYS A 226 9.99 -14.01 -2.69
CA LYS A 226 9.62 -14.18 -1.28
C LYS A 226 10.44 -13.28 -0.37
N ALA A 227 9.77 -12.70 0.62
CA ALA A 227 10.41 -11.95 1.68
C ALA A 227 9.75 -12.29 3.03
N THR A 228 10.52 -12.22 4.11
CA THR A 228 10.00 -12.40 5.45
C THR A 228 10.42 -11.22 6.31
N ALA A 229 9.46 -10.56 6.93
CA ALA A 229 9.70 -9.54 7.93
C ALA A 229 9.33 -10.09 9.31
N THR A 230 10.17 -9.78 10.30
CA THR A 230 9.91 -10.06 11.71
C THR A 230 9.95 -8.76 12.48
N TYR A 231 9.07 -8.61 13.46
CA TYR A 231 8.93 -7.41 14.26
C TYR A 231 9.01 -7.77 15.74
N ARG A 232 9.66 -6.92 16.52
CA ARG A 232 9.67 -6.98 17.98
C ARG A 232 8.56 -6.10 18.55
N ARG A 233 7.89 -6.57 19.59
CA ARG A 233 6.80 -5.86 20.27
C ARG A 233 7.34 -4.85 21.28
N ASP A 234 6.66 -3.73 21.40
CA ASP A 234 6.70 -2.80 22.53
C ASP A 234 5.27 -2.55 23.02
N ARG A 235 4.96 -3.02 24.23
CA ARG A 235 3.61 -2.93 24.83
C ARG A 235 3.24 -1.51 25.29
N TYR A 236 4.24 -0.67 25.54
CA TYR A 236 4.05 0.69 26.04
C TYR A 236 4.51 1.73 25.02
N GLY A 237 5.02 1.27 23.87
CA GLY A 237 5.40 2.11 22.75
C GLY A 237 4.20 2.89 22.23
N VAL A 238 4.51 4.02 21.62
CA VAL A 238 3.53 4.89 20.95
C VAL A 238 4.06 5.24 19.57
N LEU A 239 3.16 5.41 18.61
CA LEU A 239 3.51 6.06 17.36
C LEU A 239 3.65 7.55 17.62
N TYR A 240 4.72 8.15 17.10
CA TYR A 240 4.88 9.59 17.11
C TYR A 240 4.35 10.20 15.82
N GLU A 241 3.96 11.47 15.89
CA GLU A 241 3.70 12.23 14.68
C GLU A 241 4.95 12.21 13.80
N PHE A 242 4.75 11.98 12.51
CA PHE A 242 5.82 12.02 11.52
C PHE A 242 5.55 13.11 10.51
N GLN A 243 6.50 14.04 10.42
CA GLN A 243 6.57 15.03 9.36
C GLN A 243 7.90 14.88 8.66
N CYS A 244 7.94 14.50 7.37
CA CYS A 244 9.23 14.19 6.74
C CYS A 244 10.13 15.41 6.53
N SER A 245 9.61 16.63 6.61
CA SER A 245 10.45 17.84 6.64
C SER A 245 11.09 18.13 8.01
N GLU A 246 10.60 17.52 9.10
CA GLU A 246 10.99 17.86 10.47
C GLU A 246 11.55 16.66 11.27
N ASN A 247 11.09 15.44 10.96
CA ASN A 247 11.39 14.22 11.70
C ASN A 247 12.30 13.28 10.91
N ASN A 248 13.35 13.81 10.28
CA ASN A 248 14.35 13.00 9.59
C ASN A 248 15.16 12.19 10.62
N ARG A 249 14.78 10.92 10.82
CA ARG A 249 15.45 9.99 11.75
C ARG A 249 16.66 9.28 11.13
N ASN A 250 17.05 9.64 9.91
CA ASN A 250 18.33 9.20 9.37
C ASN A 250 19.46 9.94 10.11
N PRO A 251 20.52 9.24 10.55
CA PRO A 251 21.71 9.92 11.03
C PRO A 251 22.23 10.89 9.97
N ILE A 252 22.68 12.07 10.39
CA ILE A 252 23.34 13.04 9.51
C ILE A 252 24.83 13.00 9.83
N SER A 253 25.67 12.88 8.81
CA SER A 253 27.12 12.98 8.97
C SER A 253 27.50 14.38 9.46
N PRO A 254 28.73 14.58 10.00
CA PRO A 254 29.23 15.92 10.33
C PRO A 254 29.20 16.91 9.15
N ASP A 255 29.19 16.39 7.92
CA ASP A 255 29.17 17.15 6.68
C ASP A 255 27.74 17.44 6.16
N GLY A 256 26.71 17.03 6.91
CA GLY A 256 25.31 17.29 6.56
C GLY A 256 24.68 16.24 5.63
N GLU A 257 25.37 15.12 5.36
CA GLU A 257 24.86 14.07 4.48
C GLU A 257 23.97 13.08 5.24
N THR A 258 22.86 12.68 4.62
CA THR A 258 21.98 11.64 5.17
C THR A 258 22.67 10.28 5.08
N VAL A 259 22.85 9.60 6.21
CA VAL A 259 23.38 8.24 6.29
C VAL A 259 22.21 7.27 6.19
N PHE A 260 22.23 6.40 5.18
CA PHE A 260 21.31 5.26 5.09
C PHE A 260 22.05 4.04 5.64
N GLU A 261 21.63 3.51 6.79
CA GLU A 261 22.09 2.21 7.32
C GLU A 261 21.46 1.04 6.56
#